data_AF-B3EKC4-F1
#
_entry.id   AF-B3EKC4-F1
#
_cell.length_a   1.000
_cell.length_b   1.000
_cell.length_c   1.000
_cell.angle_alpha   90.00
_cell.angle_beta   90.00
_cell.angle_gamma   90.00
#
_symmetry.space_group_name_H-M   'P 1'
#
loop_
_entity.id
_entity.type
_entity.pdbx_description
1 polymer ?
#
loop_
_entity_poly.entity_id
_entity_poly.type
_entity_poly.pdbx_seq_one_letter_code
_entity_poly.pdbx_strand_id
1 'polypeptide(L)'
;MEKINVTIFGDRYPLRVEDRESTEQAACEVDEIMQQFAGKAPDLEEKKFAVLAAIHFAEKKNELTDQLSSMEKKIARLTLFLEQNSL
;
A
#
# COMPACT_ATOMS: atom_id res chain seq x y z
N MET A 1 -11.05 2.99 -18.67
CA MET A 1 -10.10 1.86 -18.65
C MET A 1 -9.10 2.02 -19.77
N GLU A 2 -7.86 2.36 -19.42
CA GLU A 2 -6.72 2.49 -20.32
C GLU A 2 -5.82 1.24 -20.23
N LYS A 3 -5.07 0.94 -21.29
CA LYS A 3 -4.00 -0.07 -21.25
C LYS A 3 -2.66 0.63 -21.07
N ILE A 4 -1.96 0.32 -20.00
CA ILE A 4 -0.62 0.84 -19.73
C ILE A 4 0.37 -0.31 -19.60
N ASN A 5 1.65 -0.03 -19.83
CA ASN A 5 2.73 -0.96 -19.56
C ASN A 5 3.58 -0.40 -18.43
N VAL A 6 3.61 -1.10 -17.30
CA VAL A 6 4.47 -0.74 -16.17
C VAL A 6 5.71 -1.63 -16.18
N THR A 7 6.84 -1.10 -15.72
CA THR A 7 8.07 -1.88 -15.56
C THR A 7 8.32 -2.07 -14.07
N ILE A 8 8.46 -3.32 -13.63
CA ILE A 8 8.71 -3.68 -12.23
C ILE A 8 9.81 -4.73 -12.23
N PHE A 9 10.87 -4.48 -11.49
CA PHE A 9 12.04 -5.34 -11.33
C PHE A 9 12.69 -5.76 -12.67
N GLY A 10 12.63 -4.88 -13.68
CA GLY A 10 13.16 -5.13 -15.01
C GLY A 10 12.18 -5.80 -15.99
N ASP A 11 11.07 -6.34 -15.49
CA ASP A 11 10.02 -6.97 -16.29
C ASP A 11 8.89 -5.99 -16.65
N ARG A 12 8.32 -6.15 -17.84
CA ARG A 12 7.21 -5.32 -18.34
C ARG A 12 5.86 -6.02 -18.19
N TYR A 13 4.95 -5.36 -17.50
CA TYR A 13 3.60 -5.87 -17.21
C TYR A 13 2.54 -5.02 -17.91
N PRO A 14 1.80 -5.57 -18.89
CA PRO A 14 0.66 -4.89 -19.51
C PRO A 14 -0.57 -4.95 -18.60
N LEU A 15 -1.04 -3.80 -18.12
CA LEU A 15 -2.17 -3.68 -17.20
C LEU A 15 -3.32 -2.91 -17.83
N ARG A 16 -4.56 -3.25 -17.43
CA ARG A 16 -5.75 -2.42 -17.69
C ARG A 16 -6.11 -1.68 -16.42
N VAL A 17 -6.16 -0.37 -16.50
CA VAL A 17 -6.26 0.50 -15.32
C VAL A 17 -7.37 1.52 -15.48
N GLU A 18 -7.94 1.95 -14.36
CA GLU A 18 -8.93 3.03 -14.33
C GLU A 18 -8.26 4.39 -14.18
N ASP A 19 -7.25 4.46 -13.31
CA ASP A 19 -6.38 5.61 -13.11
C ASP A 19 -4.94 5.23 -13.44
N ARG A 20 -4.39 5.90 -14.46
CA ARG A 20 -3.04 5.70 -14.94
C ARG A 20 -2.00 6.18 -13.93
N GLU A 21 -2.15 7.39 -13.40
CA GLU A 21 -1.16 8.01 -12.51
C GLU A 21 -1.04 7.21 -11.22
N SER A 22 -2.19 6.86 -10.62
CA SER A 22 -2.21 6.01 -9.42
C SER A 22 -1.57 4.65 -9.66
N THR A 23 -1.79 4.02 -10.83
CA THR A 23 -1.20 2.72 -11.12
C THR A 23 0.30 2.78 -11.43
N GLU A 24 0.76 3.83 -12.12
CA GLU A 24 2.19 4.06 -12.36
C GLU A 24 2.93 4.30 -11.04
N GLN A 25 2.34 5.09 -10.14
CA GLN A 25 2.86 5.31 -8.79
C GLN A 25 2.93 4.01 -7.98
N ALA A 26 1.86 3.20 -8.00
CA ALA A 26 1.85 1.91 -7.32
C ALA A 26 2.92 0.95 -7.87
N ALA A 27 3.14 0.93 -9.19
CA ALA A 27 4.19 0.12 -9.80
C ALA A 27 5.59 0.59 -9.38
N CYS A 28 5.81 1.90 -9.27
CA CYS A 28 7.06 2.48 -8.76
C CYS A 28 7.31 2.04 -7.31
N GLU A 29 6.30 2.13 -6.44
CA GLU A 29 6.42 1.70 -5.04
C GLU A 29 6.73 0.20 -4.91
N VAL A 30 6.10 -0.64 -5.73
CA VAL A 30 6.38 -2.08 -5.75
C VAL A 30 7.84 -2.34 -6.17
N ASP A 31 8.32 -1.65 -7.20
CA ASP A 31 9.70 -1.77 -7.68
C ASP A 31 10.71 -1.39 -6.60
N GLU A 32 10.53 -0.25 -5.93
CA GLU A 32 11.40 0.19 -4.83
C GLU A 32 11.46 -0.83 -3.70
N ILE A 33 10.31 -1.36 -3.28
CA ILE A 33 10.25 -2.36 -2.21
C ILE A 33 10.90 -3.68 -2.63
N MET A 34 10.69 -4.14 -3.86
CA MET A 34 11.36 -5.33 -4.38
C MET A 34 12.88 -5.14 -4.43
N GLN A 35 13.37 -3.98 -4.87
CA GLN A 35 14.80 -3.64 -4.85
C GLN A 35 15.38 -3.60 -3.42
N GLN A 36 14.63 -3.08 -2.44
CA GLN A 36 15.05 -3.08 -1.04
C GLN A 36 15.20 -4.50 -0.48
N PHE A 37 14.28 -5.42 -0.83
CA PHE A 37 14.40 -6.82 -0.43
C PHE A 37 15.55 -7.52 -1.14
N ALA A 38 15.75 -7.26 -2.43
CA ALA A 38 16.89 -7.77 -3.18
C ALA A 38 18.24 -7.32 -2.57
N GLY A 39 18.35 -6.07 -2.14
CA GLY A 39 19.55 -5.56 -1.47
C GLY A 39 19.83 -6.19 -0.11
N LYS A 40 18.80 -6.68 0.60
CA LYS A 40 18.94 -7.34 1.92
C LYS A 40 19.20 -8.83 1.82
N ALA A 41 18.77 -9.48 0.74
CA ALA A 41 18.87 -10.92 0.54
C ALA A 41 19.08 -11.25 -0.94
N PRO A 42 20.28 -11.00 -1.49
CA PRO A 42 20.56 -11.12 -2.93
C PRO A 42 20.46 -12.55 -3.47
N ASP A 43 20.51 -13.56 -2.61
CA ASP A 43 20.45 -14.98 -2.99
C ASP A 43 19.03 -15.51 -3.21
N LEU A 44 18.00 -14.69 -2.97
CA LEU A 44 16.61 -15.08 -3.16
C LEU A 44 16.17 -14.88 -4.62
N GLU A 45 15.26 -15.75 -5.06
CA GLU A 45 14.61 -15.60 -6.37
C GLU A 45 13.70 -14.37 -6.41
N GLU A 46 13.65 -13.71 -7.57
CA GLU A 46 12.80 -12.54 -7.84
C GLU A 46 11.34 -12.71 -7.38
N LYS A 47 10.76 -13.89 -7.62
CA LYS A 47 9.39 -14.21 -7.20
C LYS A 47 9.19 -14.07 -5.69
N LYS A 48 10.22 -14.38 -4.88
CA LYS A 48 10.16 -14.23 -3.43
C LYS A 48 10.16 -12.75 -3.03
N PHE A 49 10.87 -11.88 -3.75
CA PHE A 49 10.80 -10.43 -3.52
C PHE A 49 9.40 -9.89 -3.82
N ALA A 50 8.74 -10.36 -4.89
CA ALA A 50 7.37 -9.97 -5.19
C ALA A 50 6.38 -10.39 -4.08
N VAL A 51 6.54 -11.61 -3.53
CA VAL A 51 5.72 -12.05 -2.39
C VAL A 51 6.00 -11.23 -1.13
N LEU A 52 7.27 -10.93 -0.84
CA LEU A 52 7.64 -10.08 0.30
C LEU A 52 7.08 -8.65 0.16
N ALA A 53 7.13 -8.07 -1.05
CA ALA A 53 6.51 -6.80 -1.34
C ALA A 53 4.99 -6.84 -1.11
N ALA A 54 4.31 -7.88 -1.62
CA ALA A 54 2.88 -8.06 -1.41
C ALA A 54 2.51 -8.17 0.09
N ILE A 55 3.29 -8.92 0.87
CA ILE A 55 3.11 -9.04 2.33
C ILE A 55 3.30 -7.66 2.99
N HIS A 56 4.38 -6.95 2.64
CA HIS A 56 4.65 -5.62 3.20
C HIS A 56 3.50 -4.63 2.96
N PHE A 57 2.95 -4.59 1.74
CA PHE A 57 1.79 -3.75 1.45
C PHE A 57 0.53 -4.19 2.20
N ALA A 58 0.30 -5.50 2.37
CA ALA A 58 -0.82 -6.02 3.14
C ALA A 58 -0.72 -5.64 4.63
N GLU A 59 0.47 -5.72 5.21
CA GLU A 59 0.75 -5.28 6.59
C GLU A 59 0.49 -3.78 6.75
N LYS A 60 1.05 -2.96 5.86
CA LYS A 60 0.85 -1.49 5.87
C LYS A 60 -0.62 -1.12 5.73
N LYS A 61 -1.37 -1.79 4.86
CA LYS A 61 -2.82 -1.60 4.70
C LYS A 61 -3.56 -1.91 6.00
N ASN A 62 -3.21 -3.02 6.67
CA ASN A 62 -3.85 -3.40 7.94
C ASN A 62 -3.53 -2.36 9.02
N GLU A 63 -2.28 -1.93 9.14
CA GLU A 63 -1.86 -0.88 10.08
C GLU A 63 -2.64 0.42 9.86
N LEU A 64 -2.73 0.90 8.62
CA LEU A 64 -3.48 2.11 8.29
C LEU A 64 -4.98 1.97 8.59
N THR A 65 -5.56 0.79 8.35
CA THR A 65 -6.96 0.50 8.67
C THR A 65 -7.21 0.55 10.18
N ASP A 66 -6.30 -0.01 10.98
CA ASP A 66 -6.39 0.02 12.43
C ASP A 66 -6.22 1.45 12.99
N GLN A 67 -5.30 2.23 12.41
CA GLN A 67 -5.12 3.64 12.75
C GLN A 67 -6.39 4.46 12.45
N LEU A 68 -7.01 4.26 11.28
CA LEU A 68 -8.29 4.90 10.93
C LEU A 68 -9.40 4.53 11.92
N SER A 69 -9.57 3.24 12.21
CA SER A 69 -10.57 2.78 13.20
C SER A 69 -10.33 3.39 14.59
N SER A 70 -9.06 3.52 14.99
CA SER A 70 -8.68 4.18 16.25
C SER A 70 -9.05 5.67 16.25
N MET A 71 -8.82 6.38 15.14
CA MET A 71 -9.19 7.79 14.98
C MET A 71 -10.71 7.98 15.00
N GLU A 72 -11.46 7.16 14.29
CA GLU A 72 -12.93 7.18 14.29
C GLU A 72 -13.49 7.00 15.69
N LYS A 73 -12.96 6.03 16.47
CA LYS A 73 -13.35 5.81 17.87
C LYS A 73 -13.04 7.02 18.76
N LYS A 74 -11.91 7.70 18.53
CA LYS A 74 -11.55 8.92 19.27
C LYS A 74 -12.52 10.06 18.95
N ILE A 75 -12.84 10.26 17.67
CA ILE A 75 -13.82 11.27 17.23
C ILE A 75 -15.18 10.98 17.85
N ALA A 76 -15.68 9.75 17.76
CA ALA A 76 -16.96 9.37 18.34
C ALA A 76 -17.02 9.62 19.86
N ARG A 77 -15.94 9.33 20.58
CA ARG A 77 -15.83 9.62 22.02
C ARG A 77 -15.87 11.12 22.31
N LEU A 78 -15.19 11.94 21.51
CA LEU A 78 -15.19 13.39 21.65
C LEU A 78 -16.57 13.99 21.34
N THR A 79 -17.24 13.54 20.28
CA THR A 79 -18.60 13.97 19.95
C THR A 79 -19.56 13.68 21.09
N LEU A 80 -19.53 12.46 21.64
CA LEU A 80 -20.37 12.08 22.77
C LEU A 80 -20.05 12.89 24.04
N PHE A 81 -18.78 13.22 24.29
CA PHE A 81 -18.41 14.09 25.39
C PHE A 81 -18.95 15.51 25.21
N LEU A 82 -18.89 16.07 24.00
CA LEU A 82 -19.43 17.40 23.71
C LEU A 82 -20.96 17.44 23.88
N GLU A 83 -21.67 16.42 23.41
CA GLU A 83 -23.13 16.30 23.61
C GLU A 83 -23.50 16.25 25.10
N GLN A 84 -22.71 15.55 25.92
CA GLN A 84 -22.96 15.45 27.37
C GLN A 84 -22.65 16.74 28.14
N ASN A 85 -21.75 17.59 27.63
CA ASN A 85 -21.30 18.82 28.30
C ASN A 85 -21.88 20.10 27.66
N SER A 86 -22.77 19.96 26.67
CA SER A 86 -23.55 21.08 26.12
C SER A 86 -24.76 21.35 27.03
N LEU A 87 -24.52 22.02 28.16
CA LEU A 87 -25.53 22.67 29.02
C LEU A 87 -25.53 24.18 28.78
#